data_AF-A0A2N2I447-F1
#
_entry.id   AF-A0A2N2I447-F1
#
_cell.length_a   1.000
_cell.length_b   1.000
_cell.length_c   1.000
_cell.angle_alpha   90.00
_cell.angle_beta   90.00
_cell.angle_gamma   90.00
#
_symmetry.space_group_name_H-M   'P 1'
#
loop_
_entity.id
_entity.type
_entity.pdbx_description
1 polymer ?
#
loop_
_entity_poly.entity_id
_entity_poly.type
_entity_poly.pdbx_seq_one_letter_code
_entity_poly.pdbx_strand_id
1 'polypeptide(L)'
;MTASKKAPDEPVVLHSDDDEESTTIITDRSLVSWPIAASDRETCDVLTVVSGPDRGGTFNLREPHYRVGRGSTCQIRVKDDSMSRVHALLSRGTDGGWVLVDAGSKNGSFVEGRQVAQWPLNEGDVVQLGFRTAFRFARLPSSQAALVGELYESSVRDPLTGASNRRHFDERLRAAVSFGVRHKTDLVLMMLDLDHFKRVNDTLGHPAGDRVLKHVSGVLRGAIRTEDVLGRYGGEEFTVLAPGIDVKGGAALGERLRALVEGTSVPWEEEAVRVTVSIGVATLATSGRTPDGQRLFRDADACLYRAKAQGRNRVVAPLP
;
A
#
# COMPACT_ATOMS: atom_id res chain seq x y z
N MET A 1 -27.68 -70.86 -32.77
CA MET A 1 -27.72 -70.11 -31.49
C MET A 1 -27.59 -68.63 -31.83
N THR A 2 -28.66 -68.01 -32.34
CA THR A 2 -29.65 -67.19 -31.60
C THR A 2 -29.01 -65.90 -31.05
N ALA A 3 -29.03 -64.81 -31.81
CA ALA A 3 -30.14 -63.85 -32.04
C ALA A 3 -30.15 -62.77 -30.93
N SER A 4 -29.82 -61.51 -31.22
CA SER A 4 -30.60 -60.48 -31.95
C SER A 4 -31.61 -59.76 -31.04
N LYS A 5 -31.81 -58.45 -31.33
CA LYS A 5 -32.93 -57.57 -30.92
C LYS A 5 -32.88 -57.04 -29.48
N LYS A 6 -33.34 -55.82 -29.14
CA LYS A 6 -33.89 -54.63 -29.82
C LYS A 6 -34.15 -53.63 -28.68
N ALA A 7 -34.11 -52.32 -28.93
CA ALA A 7 -34.69 -51.32 -28.02
C ALA A 7 -36.20 -51.57 -27.79
N PRO A 8 -36.77 -50.97 -26.73
CA PRO A 8 -37.54 -49.73 -26.91
C PRO A 8 -37.09 -48.67 -25.88
N ASP A 9 -36.86 -47.39 -26.19
CA ASP A 9 -37.82 -46.35 -26.61
C ASP A 9 -39.23 -46.51 -26.05
N GLU A 10 -39.46 -46.01 -24.84
CA GLU A 10 -40.66 -45.23 -24.57
C GLU A 10 -40.41 -44.23 -23.41
N PRO A 11 -40.72 -42.93 -23.61
CA PRO A 11 -40.74 -41.96 -22.53
C PRO A 11 -42.03 -42.16 -21.72
N VAL A 12 -41.92 -42.34 -20.41
CA VAL A 12 -43.09 -42.15 -19.55
C VAL A 12 -43.27 -40.65 -19.37
N VAL A 13 -44.13 -40.07 -20.21
CA VAL A 13 -44.61 -38.69 -20.07
C VAL A 13 -45.45 -38.62 -18.80
N LEU A 14 -45.07 -37.63 -18.00
CA LEU A 14 -45.72 -37.17 -16.78
C LEU A 14 -47.20 -36.93 -16.99
N HIS A 15 -48.04 -37.46 -16.09
CA HIS A 15 -49.22 -36.74 -15.65
C HIS A 15 -49.39 -36.88 -14.13
N SER A 16 -49.54 -35.69 -13.53
CA SER A 16 -50.39 -35.34 -12.37
C SER A 16 -50.24 -36.17 -11.10
N ASP A 17 -50.16 -35.61 -9.91
CA ASP A 17 -50.24 -34.25 -9.41
C ASP A 17 -49.69 -34.36 -7.97
N ASP A 18 -49.48 -33.20 -7.36
CA ASP A 18 -49.43 -33.00 -5.92
C ASP A 18 -48.13 -33.40 -5.16
N ASP A 19 -47.33 -32.36 -4.93
CA ASP A 19 -46.81 -31.94 -3.63
C ASP A 19 -46.69 -33.03 -2.55
N GLU A 20 -45.46 -33.49 -2.30
CA GLU A 20 -44.94 -33.64 -0.94
C GLU A 20 -43.40 -33.76 -0.94
N GLU A 21 -42.77 -33.02 -0.01
CA GLU A 21 -41.33 -32.95 0.22
C GLU A 21 -40.67 -34.32 0.29
N SER A 22 -39.82 -34.65 -0.69
CA SER A 22 -38.85 -35.75 -0.57
C SER A 22 -37.43 -35.18 -0.62
N THR A 23 -36.82 -35.10 0.57
CA THR A 23 -35.38 -34.92 0.73
C THR A 23 -34.69 -36.07 0.01
N THR A 24 -34.12 -35.80 -1.17
CA THR A 24 -33.35 -36.79 -1.90
C THR A 24 -31.97 -36.90 -1.25
N ILE A 25 -31.76 -37.94 -0.44
CA ILE A 25 -30.42 -38.32 0.02
C ILE A 25 -29.68 -38.86 -1.20
N ILE A 26 -28.72 -38.08 -1.71
CA ILE A 26 -27.79 -38.52 -2.74
C ILE A 26 -26.84 -39.54 -2.10
N THR A 27 -27.16 -40.83 -2.23
CA THR A 27 -26.21 -41.94 -2.02
C THR A 27 -25.50 -42.25 -3.33
N ASP A 28 -24.70 -41.30 -3.82
CA ASP A 28 -23.62 -41.63 -4.73
C ASP A 28 -22.32 -41.01 -4.18
N ARG A 29 -21.38 -41.89 -3.87
CA ARG A 29 -20.07 -41.58 -3.29
C ARG A 29 -19.01 -41.46 -4.37
N SER A 30 -19.41 -41.28 -5.63
CA SER A 30 -18.53 -40.87 -6.71
C SER A 30 -18.23 -39.37 -6.60
N LEU A 31 -17.20 -39.08 -5.80
CA LEU A 31 -16.62 -37.75 -5.61
C LEU A 31 -16.47 -37.04 -6.96
N VAL A 32 -17.27 -35.99 -7.17
CA VAL A 32 -17.00 -34.96 -8.18
C VAL A 32 -15.71 -34.26 -7.75
N SER A 33 -14.57 -34.84 -8.13
CA SER A 33 -13.28 -34.18 -7.99
C SER A 33 -13.26 -33.03 -9.00
N TRP A 34 -13.52 -31.81 -8.52
CA TRP A 34 -13.16 -30.63 -9.28
C TRP A 34 -11.64 -30.63 -9.33
N PRO A 35 -11.01 -30.63 -10.52
CA PRO A 35 -9.57 -30.45 -10.60
C PRO A 35 -9.30 -29.01 -10.18
N ILE A 36 -9.06 -28.77 -8.89
CA ILE A 36 -8.28 -27.62 -8.47
C ILE A 36 -6.95 -27.81 -9.19
N ALA A 37 -6.69 -26.93 -10.17
CA ALA A 37 -5.48 -26.97 -10.96
C ALA A 37 -4.28 -27.20 -10.04
N ALA A 38 -3.43 -28.17 -10.38
CA ALA A 38 -2.26 -28.56 -9.61
C ALA A 38 -1.19 -27.44 -9.45
N SER A 39 -1.50 -26.21 -9.85
CA SER A 39 -0.64 -25.02 -9.72
C SER A 39 -0.69 -24.35 -8.34
N ASP A 40 -1.64 -24.70 -7.46
CA ASP A 40 -1.86 -23.99 -6.18
C ASP A 40 -1.11 -24.59 -4.97
N ARG A 41 -0.17 -25.53 -5.21
CA ARG A 41 0.58 -26.25 -4.15
C ARG A 41 1.87 -25.59 -3.71
N GLU A 42 2.30 -24.52 -4.36
CA GLU A 42 3.53 -23.83 -3.96
C GLU A 42 3.24 -23.00 -2.71
N THR A 43 3.85 -23.39 -1.58
CA THR A 43 3.73 -22.65 -0.31
C THR A 43 4.75 -21.53 -0.29
N CYS A 44 4.34 -20.37 0.23
CA CYS A 44 5.19 -19.21 0.45
C CYS A 44 5.39 -18.99 1.95
N ASP A 45 6.64 -18.76 2.35
CA ASP A 45 6.96 -18.28 3.69
C ASP A 45 6.76 -16.75 3.70
N VAL A 46 5.95 -16.24 4.63
CA VAL A 46 5.52 -14.83 4.67
C VAL A 46 5.77 -14.24 6.05
N LEU A 47 6.27 -13.01 6.09
CA LEU A 47 6.26 -12.17 7.28
C LEU A 47 5.19 -11.09 7.16
N THR A 48 4.24 -11.09 8.08
CA THR A 48 3.16 -10.09 8.15
C THR A 48 3.40 -9.13 9.30
N VAL A 49 3.37 -7.83 9.05
CA VAL A 49 3.50 -6.79 10.09
C VAL A 49 2.23 -6.79 10.95
N VAL A 50 2.31 -7.26 12.19
CA VAL A 50 1.19 -7.32 13.14
C VAL A 50 1.02 -6.01 13.90
N SER A 51 2.13 -5.32 14.16
CA SER A 51 2.16 -4.00 14.78
C SER A 51 3.27 -3.15 14.17
N GLY A 52 3.12 -1.83 14.19
CA GLY A 52 4.08 -0.89 13.63
C GLY A 52 3.49 -0.02 12.50
N PRO A 53 4.33 0.81 11.84
CA PRO A 53 3.91 1.80 10.85
C PRO A 53 3.23 1.23 9.59
N ASP A 54 3.51 -0.04 9.27
CA ASP A 54 3.04 -0.71 8.06
C ASP A 54 2.21 -1.95 8.42
N ARG A 55 1.45 -1.89 9.53
CA ARG A 55 0.60 -2.99 10.03
C ARG A 55 -0.32 -3.53 8.94
N GLY A 56 -0.30 -4.84 8.73
CA GLY A 56 -1.00 -5.57 7.68
C GLY A 56 -0.11 -5.88 6.47
N GLY A 57 0.98 -5.14 6.27
CA GLY A 57 1.91 -5.36 5.16
C GLY A 57 2.58 -6.72 5.24
N THR A 58 2.81 -7.33 4.09
CA THR A 58 3.40 -8.67 3.97
C THR A 58 4.71 -8.64 3.20
N PHE A 59 5.64 -9.53 3.57
CA PHE A 59 6.90 -9.75 2.88
C PHE A 59 7.01 -11.23 2.53
N ASN A 60 7.00 -11.54 1.24
CA ASN A 60 7.17 -12.90 0.74
C ASN A 60 8.66 -13.26 0.70
N LEU A 61 9.05 -14.28 1.44
CA LEU A 61 10.44 -14.74 1.54
C LEU A 61 10.75 -15.73 0.40
N ARG A 62 11.27 -15.22 -0.70
CA ARG A 62 11.62 -15.97 -1.91
C ARG A 62 13.12 -16.25 -2.05
N GLU A 63 13.96 -15.36 -1.54
CA GLU A 63 15.42 -15.48 -1.53
C GLU A 63 15.89 -16.21 -0.27
N PRO A 64 17.09 -16.81 -0.22
CA PRO A 64 17.56 -17.53 0.97
C PRO A 64 18.03 -16.59 2.11
N HIS A 65 18.27 -15.31 1.84
CA HIS A 65 18.78 -14.35 2.83
C HIS A 65 18.11 -12.99 2.72
N TYR A 66 17.72 -12.42 3.87
CA TYR A 66 17.18 -11.07 3.94
C TYR A 66 17.85 -10.28 5.06
N ARG A 67 18.18 -9.01 4.77
CA ARG A 67 18.41 -8.00 5.79
C ARG A 67 17.08 -7.32 6.12
N VAL A 68 16.76 -7.28 7.41
CA VAL A 68 15.57 -6.62 7.96
C VAL A 68 16.00 -5.38 8.73
N GLY A 69 15.44 -4.22 8.42
CA GLY A 69 15.82 -2.97 9.09
C GLY A 69 15.27 -1.73 8.43
N ARG A 70 15.60 -0.54 8.96
CA ARG A 70 15.15 0.73 8.39
C ARG A 70 16.04 1.28 7.27
N GLY A 71 17.23 0.71 7.11
CA GLY A 71 18.24 1.17 6.14
C GLY A 71 17.86 0.83 4.70
N SER A 72 18.38 1.61 3.76
CA SER A 72 18.16 1.40 2.31
C SER A 72 18.83 0.13 1.77
N THR A 73 19.77 -0.46 2.51
CA THR A 73 20.46 -1.71 2.15
C THR A 73 19.69 -2.97 2.55
N CYS A 74 18.55 -2.83 3.25
CA CYS A 74 17.69 -3.92 3.66
C CYS A 74 16.68 -4.29 2.58
N GLN A 75 16.58 -5.57 2.27
CA GLN A 75 15.54 -6.10 1.39
C GLN A 75 14.16 -6.00 2.05
N ILE A 76 14.08 -6.28 3.35
CA ILE A 76 12.87 -6.04 4.15
C ILE A 76 13.06 -4.71 4.87
N ARG A 77 12.64 -3.64 4.19
CA ARG A 77 12.79 -2.28 4.70
C ARG A 77 11.54 -1.85 5.46
N VAL A 78 11.72 -1.49 6.72
CA VAL A 78 10.64 -1.05 7.62
C VAL A 78 10.84 0.42 7.93
N LYS A 79 9.82 1.25 7.72
CA LYS A 79 9.89 2.69 8.04
C LYS A 79 9.61 2.95 9.54
N ASP A 80 10.38 2.31 10.41
CA ASP A 80 10.31 2.43 11.88
C ASP A 80 11.65 2.91 12.46
N ASP A 81 11.61 3.99 13.24
CA ASP A 81 12.77 4.58 13.89
C ASP A 81 13.25 3.81 15.12
N SER A 82 12.39 2.94 15.65
CA SER A 82 12.78 1.96 16.66
C SER A 82 13.70 0.86 16.13
N MET A 83 13.86 0.73 14.81
CA MET A 83 14.71 -0.29 14.21
C MET A 83 16.12 0.22 13.83
N SER A 84 17.15 -0.61 13.98
CA SER A 84 18.48 -0.33 13.42
C SER A 84 18.47 -0.32 11.88
N ARG A 85 19.49 0.31 11.26
CA ARG A 85 19.65 0.35 9.80
C ARG A 85 19.67 -1.05 9.19
N VAL A 86 20.39 -1.96 9.84
CA VAL A 86 20.24 -3.41 9.72
C VAL A 86 19.94 -3.88 11.13
N HIS A 87 18.75 -4.45 11.35
CA HIS A 87 18.26 -4.85 12.68
C HIS A 87 18.44 -6.35 12.88
N ALA A 88 18.01 -7.14 11.90
CA ALA A 88 18.13 -8.59 11.94
C ALA A 88 18.45 -9.13 10.55
N LEU A 89 18.96 -10.35 10.52
CA LEU A 89 19.16 -11.15 9.33
C LEU A 89 18.18 -12.32 9.38
N LEU A 90 17.55 -12.63 8.26
CA LEU A 90 16.83 -13.89 8.06
C LEU A 90 17.65 -14.73 7.10
N SER A 91 17.85 -15.99 7.45
CA SER A 91 18.52 -16.95 6.58
C SER A 91 17.76 -18.26 6.55
N ARG A 92 17.66 -18.84 5.36
CA ARG A 92 17.06 -20.15 5.16
C ARG A 92 18.13 -21.23 5.33
N GLY A 93 17.88 -22.17 6.24
CA GLY A 93 18.72 -23.33 6.46
C GLY A 93 18.63 -24.36 5.33
N THR A 94 19.52 -25.34 5.33
CA THR A 94 19.53 -26.45 4.37
C THR A 94 18.32 -27.39 4.55
N ASP A 95 17.70 -27.37 5.73
CA ASP A 95 16.45 -28.04 6.06
C ASP A 95 15.21 -27.29 5.56
N GLY A 96 15.39 -26.12 4.93
CA GLY A 96 14.31 -25.26 4.43
C GLY A 96 13.65 -24.41 5.51
N GLY A 97 14.10 -24.50 6.77
CA GLY A 97 13.63 -23.68 7.89
C GLY A 97 14.24 -22.28 7.87
N TRP A 98 13.60 -21.34 8.56
CA TRP A 98 14.08 -19.96 8.68
C TRP A 98 14.71 -19.71 10.03
N VAL A 99 15.79 -18.95 10.04
CA VAL A 99 16.45 -18.50 11.26
C VAL A 99 16.57 -16.98 11.23
N LEU A 100 16.07 -16.34 12.27
CA LEU A 100 16.30 -14.93 12.56
C LEU A 100 17.57 -14.80 13.39
N VAL A 101 18.44 -13.85 13.04
CA VAL A 101 19.65 -13.49 13.80
C VAL A 101 19.64 -11.99 14.05
N ASP A 102 19.72 -11.56 15.30
CA ASP A 102 19.88 -10.14 15.65
C ASP A 102 21.25 -9.63 15.16
N ALA A 103 21.26 -8.48 14.48
CA ALA A 103 22.46 -7.92 13.87
C ALA A 103 23.20 -6.94 14.79
N GLY A 104 23.12 -7.12 16.12
CA GLY A 104 23.61 -6.14 17.10
C GLY A 104 22.71 -4.91 17.15
N SER A 105 21.40 -5.13 17.14
CA SER A 105 20.42 -4.05 17.07
C SER A 105 20.42 -3.21 18.36
N LYS A 106 20.09 -1.91 18.23
CA LYS A 106 20.11 -0.99 19.39
C LYS A 106 19.03 -1.34 20.43
N ASN A 107 17.89 -1.81 19.96
CA ASN A 107 16.69 -2.01 20.78
C ASN A 107 16.37 -3.50 20.99
N GLY A 108 17.19 -4.41 20.46
CA GLY A 108 17.00 -5.85 20.58
C GLY A 108 15.91 -6.42 19.66
N SER A 109 16.02 -7.73 19.43
CA SER A 109 15.01 -8.59 18.81
C SER A 109 14.37 -9.47 19.87
N PHE A 110 13.05 -9.66 19.82
CA PHE A 110 12.30 -10.43 20.82
C PHE A 110 11.33 -11.40 20.16
N VAL A 111 11.11 -12.56 20.78
CA VAL A 111 10.07 -13.53 20.41
C VAL A 111 9.36 -13.95 21.69
N GLU A 112 8.02 -13.87 21.70
CA GLU A 112 7.19 -14.13 22.89
C GLU A 112 7.68 -13.36 24.15
N GLY A 113 8.11 -12.11 23.95
CA GLY A 113 8.63 -11.22 25.01
C GLY A 113 10.05 -11.52 25.48
N ARG A 114 10.73 -12.54 24.96
CA ARG A 114 12.12 -12.89 25.31
C ARG A 114 13.08 -12.31 24.30
N GLN A 115 14.13 -11.62 24.76
CA GLN A 115 15.18 -11.13 23.87
C GLN A 115 15.99 -12.30 23.31
N VAL A 116 16.23 -12.28 22.00
CA VAL A 116 16.92 -13.36 21.28
C VAL A 116 18.09 -12.81 20.47
N ALA A 117 19.22 -13.51 20.51
CA ALA A 117 20.33 -13.29 19.57
C ALA A 117 20.12 -14.05 18.26
N GLN A 118 19.50 -15.22 18.35
CA GLN A 118 19.12 -16.06 17.23
C GLN A 118 17.85 -16.84 17.58
N TRP A 119 16.97 -17.05 16.60
CA TRP A 119 15.72 -17.78 16.78
C TRP A 119 15.32 -18.55 15.51
N PRO A 120 15.13 -19.88 15.56
CA PRO A 120 14.51 -20.62 14.47
C PRO A 120 13.01 -20.28 14.41
N LEU A 121 12.55 -19.77 13.28
CA LEU A 121 11.16 -19.36 13.09
C LEU A 121 10.26 -20.56 12.83
N ASN A 122 9.24 -20.68 13.67
CA ASN A 122 8.15 -21.62 13.51
C ASN A 122 6.88 -20.90 13.08
N GLU A 123 5.96 -21.64 12.47
CA GLU A 123 4.67 -21.11 12.06
C GLU A 123 3.92 -20.51 13.24
N GLY A 124 3.46 -19.27 13.09
CA GLY A 124 2.75 -18.51 14.11
C GLY A 124 3.64 -17.62 14.98
N ASP A 125 4.97 -17.78 14.96
CA ASP A 125 5.90 -16.98 15.77
C ASP A 125 5.69 -15.48 15.53
N VAL A 126 5.64 -14.72 16.63
CA VAL A 126 5.62 -13.25 16.60
C VAL A 126 6.99 -12.72 17.00
N VAL A 127 7.70 -12.16 16.02
CA VAL A 127 9.01 -11.54 16.18
C VAL A 127 8.85 -10.04 16.30
N GLN A 128 9.18 -9.50 17.46
CA GLN A 128 9.28 -8.06 17.65
C GLN A 128 10.71 -7.59 17.37
N LEU A 129 10.85 -6.64 16.44
CA LEU A 129 12.12 -5.99 16.12
C LEU A 129 12.03 -4.52 16.51
N GLY A 130 12.87 -4.09 17.46
CA GLY A 130 12.71 -2.81 18.12
C GLY A 130 11.57 -2.83 19.14
N PHE A 131 10.95 -1.68 19.40
CA PHE A 131 9.89 -1.57 20.42
C PHE A 131 8.49 -1.33 19.85
N ARG A 132 8.35 -1.21 18.51
CA ARG A 132 7.04 -0.91 17.87
C ARG A 132 6.62 -1.90 16.80
N THR A 133 7.58 -2.51 16.10
CA THR A 133 7.27 -3.36 14.95
C THR A 133 7.35 -4.82 15.33
N ALA A 134 6.25 -5.55 15.10
CA ALA A 134 6.21 -7.00 15.25
C ALA A 134 5.76 -7.67 13.95
N PHE A 135 6.39 -8.78 13.62
CA PHE A 135 6.12 -9.61 12.46
C PHE A 135 5.56 -10.95 12.90
N ARG A 136 4.57 -11.47 12.19
CA ARG A 136 4.14 -12.86 12.32
C ARG A 136 4.71 -13.65 11.15
N PHE A 137 5.38 -14.75 11.46
CA PHE A 137 5.80 -15.72 10.45
C PHE A 137 4.68 -16.73 10.18
N ALA A 138 4.40 -16.98 8.90
CA ALA A 138 3.44 -17.99 8.48
C ALA A 138 3.88 -18.64 7.16
N ARG A 139 3.54 -19.92 6.98
CA ARG A 139 3.67 -20.62 5.71
C ARG A 139 2.29 -20.77 5.10
N LEU A 140 2.02 -20.05 4.02
CA LEU A 140 0.70 -19.98 3.41
C LEU A 140 0.75 -20.55 1.99
N PRO A 141 -0.35 -21.13 1.47
CA PRO A 141 -0.50 -21.33 0.04
C PRO A 141 -0.31 -20.01 -0.71
N SER A 142 0.33 -20.04 -1.88
CA SER A 142 0.62 -18.83 -2.65
C SER A 142 -0.63 -17.99 -2.96
N SER A 143 -1.78 -18.63 -3.20
CA SER A 143 -3.07 -17.95 -3.40
C SER A 143 -3.55 -17.21 -2.15
N GLN A 144 -3.38 -17.78 -0.95
CA GLN A 144 -3.71 -17.11 0.30
C GLN A 144 -2.75 -15.96 0.62
N ALA A 145 -1.45 -16.15 0.39
CA ALA A 145 -0.45 -15.09 0.57
C ALA A 145 -0.74 -13.89 -0.35
N ALA A 146 -1.12 -14.16 -1.61
CA ALA A 146 -1.56 -13.13 -2.55
C ALA A 146 -2.81 -12.39 -2.04
N LEU A 147 -3.84 -13.13 -1.62
CA LEU A 147 -5.07 -12.55 -1.08
C LEU A 147 -4.81 -11.64 0.13
N VAL A 148 -3.98 -12.07 1.09
CA VAL A 148 -3.63 -11.24 2.25
C VAL A 148 -2.92 -9.97 1.82
N GLY A 149 -2.01 -10.05 0.84
CA GLY A 149 -1.34 -8.89 0.26
C GLY A 149 -2.31 -7.92 -0.43
N GLU A 150 -3.27 -8.44 -1.20
CA GLU A 150 -4.30 -7.65 -1.87
C GLU A 150 -5.25 -6.97 -0.88
N LEU A 151 -5.64 -7.68 0.18
CA LEU A 151 -6.44 -7.12 1.27
C LEU A 151 -5.69 -5.98 1.98
N TYR A 152 -4.38 -6.12 2.17
CA TYR A 152 -3.57 -5.04 2.72
C TYR A 152 -3.49 -3.84 1.77
N GLU A 153 -3.10 -4.06 0.51
CA GLU A 153 -2.97 -2.96 -0.47
C GLU A 153 -4.30 -2.22 -0.65
N SER A 154 -5.44 -2.94 -0.75
CA SER A 154 -6.76 -2.30 -0.82
C SER A 154 -7.12 -1.51 0.46
N SER A 155 -6.58 -1.89 1.62
CA SER A 155 -6.80 -1.17 2.88
C SER A 155 -5.96 0.12 3.01
N VAL A 156 -4.82 0.22 2.32
CA VAL A 156 -3.88 1.35 2.43
C VAL A 156 -3.76 2.21 1.17
N ARG A 157 -4.22 1.71 0.02
CA ARG A 157 -4.19 2.42 -1.26
C ARG A 157 -5.56 2.95 -1.67
N ASP A 158 -5.55 4.01 -2.46
CA ASP A 158 -6.69 4.44 -3.25
C ASP A 158 -6.83 3.52 -4.47
N PRO A 159 -7.99 2.89 -4.70
CA PRO A 159 -8.17 1.87 -5.74
C PRO A 159 -8.05 2.43 -7.16
N LEU A 160 -8.31 3.73 -7.36
CA LEU A 160 -8.24 4.35 -8.67
C LEU A 160 -6.79 4.68 -9.05
N THR A 161 -6.06 5.32 -8.15
CA THR A 161 -4.77 5.96 -8.43
C THR A 161 -3.58 5.20 -7.88
N GLY A 162 -3.79 4.24 -6.99
CA GLY A 162 -2.77 3.50 -6.24
C GLY A 162 -1.94 4.36 -5.28
N ALA A 163 -2.28 5.64 -5.08
CA ALA A 163 -1.67 6.48 -4.05
C ALA A 163 -2.09 5.96 -2.67
N SER A 164 -1.44 6.40 -1.59
CA SER A 164 -1.95 6.10 -0.25
C SER A 164 -3.35 6.70 -0.09
N ASN A 165 -4.29 5.93 0.45
CA ASN A 165 -5.59 6.50 0.77
C ASN A 165 -5.46 7.47 1.96
N ARG A 166 -6.48 8.31 2.17
CA ARG A 166 -6.51 9.32 3.23
C ARG A 166 -6.17 8.74 4.61
N ARG A 167 -6.78 7.61 4.98
CA ARG A 167 -6.55 6.97 6.29
C ARG A 167 -5.08 6.63 6.50
N HIS A 168 -4.48 5.95 5.53
CA HIS A 168 -3.08 5.56 5.61
C HIS A 168 -2.16 6.79 5.56
N PHE A 169 -2.46 7.79 4.72
CA PHE A 169 -1.71 9.04 4.70
C PHE A 169 -1.71 9.74 6.07
N ASP A 170 -2.84 9.84 6.76
CA ASP A 170 -2.96 10.45 8.09
C ASP A 170 -2.15 9.68 9.15
N GLU A 171 -2.05 8.36 9.06
CA GLU A 171 -1.16 7.53 9.89
C GLU A 171 0.32 7.84 9.61
N ARG A 172 0.70 7.92 8.33
CA ARG A 172 2.06 8.26 7.92
C ARG A 172 2.46 9.67 8.35
N LEU A 173 1.55 10.63 8.25
CA LEU A 173 1.75 12.01 8.72
C LEU A 173 2.02 12.05 10.22
N ARG A 174 1.18 11.39 11.04
CA ARG A 174 1.39 11.31 12.50
C ARG A 174 2.73 10.68 12.87
N ALA A 175 3.11 9.62 12.17
CA ALA A 175 4.41 8.97 12.35
C ALA A 175 5.57 9.88 11.98
N ALA A 176 5.49 10.59 10.85
CA ALA A 176 6.54 11.49 10.38
C ALA A 176 6.70 12.73 11.27
N VAL A 177 5.61 13.32 11.76
CA VAL A 177 5.66 14.42 12.74
C VAL A 177 6.39 13.96 13.98
N SER A 178 5.98 12.81 14.55
CA SER A 178 6.62 12.23 15.74
C SER A 178 8.11 11.96 15.54
N PHE A 179 8.49 11.46 14.37
CA PHE A 179 9.88 11.24 13.97
C PHE A 179 10.66 12.56 13.88
N GLY A 180 10.12 13.55 13.17
CA GLY A 180 10.73 14.87 13.01
C GLY A 180 11.03 15.54 14.34
N VAL A 181 10.07 15.48 15.29
CA VAL A 181 10.28 15.98 16.67
C VAL A 181 11.47 15.32 17.33
N ARG A 182 11.50 13.97 17.33
CA ARG A 182 12.53 13.19 18.03
C ARG A 182 13.92 13.39 17.44
N HIS A 183 13.99 13.50 16.11
CA HIS A 183 15.26 13.52 15.38
C HIS A 183 15.67 14.90 14.87
N LYS A 184 14.96 15.97 15.26
CA LYS A 184 15.21 17.34 14.77
C LYS A 184 15.34 17.39 13.26
N THR A 185 14.44 16.67 12.58
CA THR A 185 14.41 16.55 11.13
C THR A 185 13.19 17.28 10.61
N ASP A 186 13.40 18.25 9.72
CA ASP A 186 12.31 19.01 9.13
C ASP A 186 11.38 18.12 8.31
N LEU A 187 10.12 18.51 8.25
CA LEU A 187 9.07 17.78 7.54
C LEU A 187 8.29 18.74 6.66
N VAL A 188 8.23 18.46 5.37
CA VAL A 188 7.40 19.19 4.42
C VAL A 188 6.12 18.42 4.15
N LEU A 189 5.00 19.15 4.15
CA LEU A 189 3.71 18.71 3.63
C LEU A 189 3.32 19.59 2.45
N MET A 190 2.89 18.95 1.37
CA MET A 190 2.31 19.60 0.21
C MET A 190 0.87 19.16 0.03
N MET A 191 -0.02 20.12 -0.24
CA MET A 191 -1.37 19.87 -0.72
C MET A 191 -1.44 20.29 -2.19
N LEU A 192 -1.97 19.41 -3.02
CA LEU A 192 -2.04 19.55 -4.47
C LEU A 192 -3.50 19.38 -4.90
N ASP A 193 -3.95 20.22 -5.82
CA ASP A 193 -5.30 20.13 -6.39
C ASP A 193 -5.25 20.36 -7.89
N LEU A 194 -5.89 19.46 -8.65
CA LEU A 194 -5.93 19.57 -10.10
C LEU A 194 -6.83 20.71 -10.54
N ASP A 195 -6.23 21.66 -11.23
CA ASP A 195 -6.89 22.88 -11.65
C ASP A 195 -7.98 22.57 -12.69
N HIS A 196 -9.18 23.09 -12.44
CA HIS A 196 -10.34 22.92 -13.32
C HIS A 196 -10.73 21.46 -13.58
N PHE A 197 -10.42 20.52 -12.67
CA PHE A 197 -10.74 19.10 -12.85
C PHE A 197 -12.22 18.83 -13.09
N LYS A 198 -13.12 19.57 -12.41
CA LYS A 198 -14.56 19.50 -12.68
C LYS A 198 -14.91 19.74 -14.15
N ARG A 199 -14.23 20.69 -14.84
CA ARG A 199 -14.45 20.97 -16.26
C ARG A 199 -14.08 19.77 -17.14
N VAL A 200 -13.04 19.01 -16.78
CA VAL A 200 -12.67 17.77 -17.47
C VAL A 200 -13.81 16.76 -17.37
N ASN A 201 -14.33 16.52 -16.16
CA ASN A 201 -15.48 15.62 -15.96
C ASN A 201 -16.73 16.10 -16.70
N ASP A 202 -17.05 17.40 -16.62
CA ASP A 202 -18.25 17.96 -17.24
C ASP A 202 -18.18 17.94 -18.78
N THR A 203 -16.97 18.00 -19.37
CA THR A 203 -16.77 18.05 -20.83
C THR A 203 -16.55 16.67 -21.45
N LEU A 204 -15.80 15.80 -20.77
CA LEU A 204 -15.31 14.52 -21.32
C LEU A 204 -15.83 13.30 -20.55
N GLY A 205 -16.63 13.53 -19.50
CA GLY A 205 -17.17 12.49 -18.64
C GLY A 205 -16.19 12.02 -17.55
N HIS A 206 -16.76 11.36 -16.53
CA HIS A 206 -15.99 10.78 -15.43
C HIS A 206 -14.88 9.80 -15.84
N PRO A 207 -15.06 8.94 -16.86
CA PRO A 207 -13.98 8.06 -17.33
C PRO A 207 -12.70 8.83 -17.74
N ALA A 208 -12.85 10.01 -18.34
CA ALA A 208 -11.73 10.88 -18.70
C ALA A 208 -11.04 11.44 -17.46
N GLY A 209 -11.82 11.91 -16.48
CA GLY A 209 -11.30 12.35 -15.19
C GLY A 209 -10.53 11.25 -14.46
N ASP A 210 -11.04 10.03 -14.45
CA ASP A 210 -10.37 8.86 -13.86
C ASP A 210 -9.03 8.58 -14.54
N ARG A 211 -8.97 8.69 -15.87
CA ARG A 211 -7.72 8.54 -16.63
C ARG A 211 -6.72 9.63 -16.27
N VAL A 212 -7.16 10.88 -16.14
CA VAL A 212 -6.33 12.00 -15.70
C VAL A 212 -5.77 11.75 -14.29
N LEU A 213 -6.60 11.34 -13.33
CA LEU A 213 -6.16 11.07 -11.95
C LEU A 213 -5.13 9.94 -11.88
N LYS A 214 -5.34 8.86 -12.64
CA LYS A 214 -4.36 7.76 -12.77
C LYS A 214 -3.04 8.26 -13.32
N HIS A 215 -3.09 9.04 -14.40
CA HIS A 215 -1.90 9.55 -15.06
C HIS A 215 -1.11 10.50 -14.17
N VAL A 216 -1.78 11.47 -13.55
CA VAL A 216 -1.17 12.43 -12.61
C VAL A 216 -0.56 11.70 -11.41
N SER A 217 -1.25 10.73 -10.81
CA SER A 217 -0.69 9.92 -9.71
C SER A 217 0.60 9.22 -10.13
N GLY A 218 0.66 8.67 -11.34
CA GLY A 218 1.87 8.07 -11.92
C GLY A 218 3.02 9.08 -12.06
N VAL A 219 2.73 10.26 -12.61
CA VAL A 219 3.71 11.36 -12.76
C VAL A 219 4.26 11.79 -11.41
N LEU A 220 3.37 12.04 -10.43
CA LEU A 220 3.76 12.46 -9.08
C LEU A 220 4.61 11.39 -8.39
N ARG A 221 4.21 10.11 -8.48
CA ARG A 221 4.93 9.01 -7.84
C ARG A 221 6.32 8.79 -8.43
N GLY A 222 6.48 8.93 -9.74
CA GLY A 222 7.78 8.83 -10.41
C GLY A 222 8.73 9.98 -10.07
N ALA A 223 8.20 11.10 -9.57
CA ALA A 223 8.95 12.30 -9.28
C ALA A 223 9.34 12.46 -7.79
N ILE A 224 8.79 11.67 -6.88
CA ILE A 224 9.11 11.71 -5.44
C ILE A 224 10.05 10.57 -5.06
N ARG A 225 10.71 10.68 -3.90
CA ARG A 225 11.63 9.66 -3.40
C ARG A 225 10.88 8.50 -2.76
N THR A 226 11.56 7.38 -2.55
CA THR A 226 10.97 6.20 -1.90
C THR A 226 10.54 6.47 -0.45
N GLU A 227 11.23 7.36 0.25
CA GLU A 227 10.88 7.78 1.61
C GLU A 227 9.62 8.66 1.66
N ASP A 228 9.35 9.42 0.61
CA ASP A 228 8.20 10.31 0.50
C ASP A 228 6.89 9.50 0.42
N VAL A 229 5.77 10.13 0.75
CA VAL A 229 4.44 9.51 0.68
C VAL A 229 3.53 10.36 -0.17
N LEU A 230 3.04 9.78 -1.27
CA LEU A 230 1.95 10.34 -2.08
C LEU A 230 0.62 9.81 -1.55
N GLY A 231 -0.26 10.70 -1.13
CA GLY A 231 -1.64 10.38 -0.75
C GLY A 231 -2.67 10.98 -1.71
N ARG A 232 -3.80 10.31 -1.90
CA ARG A 232 -5.02 10.91 -2.47
C ARG A 232 -5.94 11.25 -1.30
N TYR A 233 -6.10 12.55 -1.04
CA TYR A 233 -6.79 13.05 0.16
C TYR A 233 -8.29 13.29 -0.09
N GLY A 234 -8.63 13.70 -1.31
CA GLY A 234 -9.98 13.99 -1.78
C GLY A 234 -10.18 13.54 -3.22
N GLY A 235 -11.26 14.00 -3.86
CA GLY A 235 -11.62 13.65 -5.25
C GLY A 235 -10.46 13.87 -6.21
N GLU A 236 -10.06 15.14 -6.38
CA GLU A 236 -8.92 15.58 -7.19
C GLU A 236 -7.71 16.07 -6.37
N GLU A 237 -7.77 15.91 -5.05
CA GLU A 237 -6.75 16.42 -4.14
C GLU A 237 -5.71 15.34 -3.82
N PHE A 238 -4.44 15.67 -4.07
CA PHE A 238 -3.28 14.87 -3.69
C PHE A 238 -2.50 15.54 -2.57
N THR A 239 -1.71 14.74 -1.86
CA THR A 239 -0.82 15.19 -0.81
C THR A 239 0.55 14.55 -0.97
N VAL A 240 1.61 15.29 -0.66
CA VAL A 240 2.96 14.74 -0.59
C VAL A 240 3.56 15.06 0.77
N LEU A 241 4.01 14.01 1.46
CA LEU A 241 4.75 14.10 2.71
C LEU A 241 6.22 13.81 2.45
N ALA A 242 7.09 14.79 2.70
CA ALA A 242 8.52 14.73 2.37
C ALA A 242 9.38 15.05 3.62
N PRO A 243 9.89 14.02 4.32
CA PRO A 243 10.79 14.20 5.46
C PRO A 243 12.20 14.61 5.02
N GLY A 244 12.89 15.40 5.84
CA GLY A 244 14.32 15.70 5.68
C GLY A 244 14.63 16.81 4.67
N ILE A 245 13.64 17.63 4.33
CA ILE A 245 13.83 18.84 3.51
C ILE A 245 13.21 20.04 4.23
N ASP A 246 13.82 21.22 4.03
CA ASP A 246 13.34 22.49 4.56
C ASP A 246 12.29 23.12 3.63
N VAL A 247 11.82 24.33 3.96
CA VAL A 247 10.81 25.04 3.15
C VAL A 247 11.30 25.34 1.73
N LYS A 248 12.60 25.60 1.53
CA LYS A 248 13.18 25.85 0.21
C LYS A 248 13.21 24.58 -0.63
N GLY A 249 13.62 23.46 -0.03
CA GLY A 249 13.56 22.14 -0.64
C GLY A 249 12.12 21.72 -0.96
N GLY A 250 11.17 22.04 -0.08
CA GLY A 250 9.74 21.83 -0.29
C GLY A 250 9.20 22.63 -1.48
N ALA A 251 9.55 23.92 -1.58
CA ALA A 251 9.17 24.77 -2.71
C ALA A 251 9.78 24.27 -4.03
N ALA A 252 11.05 23.88 -4.03
CA ALA A 252 11.72 23.32 -5.22
C ALA A 252 11.10 21.98 -5.67
N LEU A 253 10.77 21.11 -4.72
CA LEU A 253 10.05 19.86 -5.02
C LEU A 253 8.65 20.15 -5.57
N GLY A 254 7.91 21.05 -4.93
CA GLY A 254 6.59 21.49 -5.40
C GLY A 254 6.66 22.00 -6.84
N GLU A 255 7.63 22.85 -7.17
CA GLU A 255 7.75 23.42 -8.52
C GLU A 255 8.09 22.36 -9.56
N ARG A 256 8.94 21.39 -9.20
CA ARG A 256 9.21 20.24 -10.06
C ARG A 256 7.94 19.43 -10.32
N LEU A 257 7.14 19.14 -9.29
CA LEU A 257 5.88 18.39 -9.44
C LEU A 257 4.89 19.16 -10.32
N ARG A 258 4.75 20.48 -10.08
CA ARG A 258 3.89 21.36 -10.87
C ARG A 258 4.27 21.35 -12.35
N ALA A 259 5.54 21.57 -12.66
CA ALA A 259 6.04 21.59 -14.04
C ALA A 259 5.88 20.25 -14.75
N LEU A 260 6.08 19.12 -14.03
CA LEU A 260 5.86 17.78 -14.59
C LEU A 260 4.39 17.52 -14.92
N VAL A 261 3.46 17.95 -14.06
CA VAL A 261 2.03 17.83 -14.34
C VAL A 261 1.61 18.74 -15.49
N GLU A 262 2.05 20.00 -15.51
CA GLU A 262 1.78 20.92 -16.62
C GLU A 262 2.32 20.41 -17.96
N GLY A 263 3.51 19.82 -17.95
CA GLY A 263 4.16 19.28 -19.16
C GLY A 263 3.58 17.96 -19.65
N THR A 264 2.65 17.35 -18.90
CA THR A 264 2.08 16.06 -19.29
C THR A 264 0.88 16.22 -20.22
N SER A 265 0.76 15.28 -21.16
CA SER A 265 -0.39 15.12 -22.02
C SER A 265 -1.03 13.78 -21.71
N VAL A 266 -2.28 13.77 -21.26
CA VAL A 266 -3.00 12.54 -20.92
C VAL A 266 -3.73 12.04 -22.17
N PRO A 267 -3.37 10.88 -22.73
CA PRO A 267 -4.07 10.34 -23.89
C PRO A 267 -5.52 9.98 -23.53
N TRP A 268 -6.47 10.47 -24.34
CA TRP A 268 -7.90 10.21 -24.19
C TRP A 268 -8.56 10.10 -25.57
N GLU A 269 -8.96 8.88 -25.96
CA GLU A 269 -9.49 8.59 -27.30
C GLU A 269 -8.52 9.06 -28.41
N GLU A 270 -8.96 9.94 -29.32
CA GLU A 270 -8.14 10.54 -30.38
C GLU A 270 -7.50 11.88 -29.96
N GLU A 271 -7.74 12.31 -28.71
CA GLU A 271 -7.38 13.61 -28.18
C GLU A 271 -6.37 13.51 -27.01
N ALA A 272 -5.88 14.68 -26.58
CA ALA A 272 -4.94 14.83 -25.49
C ALA A 272 -5.48 15.81 -24.44
N VAL A 273 -5.70 15.33 -23.22
CA VAL A 273 -6.14 16.18 -22.10
C VAL A 273 -4.92 16.76 -21.39
N ARG A 274 -4.88 18.09 -21.29
CA ARG A 274 -3.87 18.82 -20.50
C ARG A 274 -4.50 19.31 -19.21
N VAL A 275 -3.78 19.16 -18.11
CA VAL A 275 -4.17 19.65 -16.79
C VAL A 275 -3.00 20.35 -16.12
N THR A 276 -3.33 21.23 -15.19
CA THR A 276 -2.33 21.89 -14.33
C THR A 276 -2.69 21.62 -12.87
N VAL A 277 -1.78 21.96 -11.97
CA VAL A 277 -1.96 21.72 -10.54
C VAL A 277 -1.57 22.95 -9.75
N SER A 278 -2.39 23.29 -8.75
CA SER A 278 -2.05 24.27 -7.73
C SER A 278 -1.48 23.56 -6.53
N ILE A 279 -0.41 24.09 -5.95
CA ILE A 279 0.31 23.44 -4.84
C ILE A 279 0.51 24.42 -3.67
N GLY A 280 0.06 24.01 -2.49
CA GLY A 280 0.39 24.65 -1.22
C GLY A 280 1.46 23.87 -0.47
N VAL A 281 2.51 24.54 -0.01
CA VAL A 281 3.63 23.94 0.72
C VAL A 281 3.62 24.47 2.15
N ALA A 282 3.80 23.60 3.13
CA ALA A 282 4.12 24.00 4.50
C ALA A 282 5.23 23.13 5.08
N THR A 283 5.96 23.70 6.04
CA THR A 283 7.09 23.03 6.69
C THR A 283 6.92 23.08 8.19
N LEU A 284 7.10 21.93 8.81
CA LEU A 284 7.26 21.82 10.23
C LEU A 284 8.74 21.95 10.56
N ALA A 285 9.15 23.18 10.90
CA ALA A 285 10.50 23.45 11.38
C ALA A 285 10.68 22.89 12.80
N THR A 286 11.73 22.11 13.00
CA THR A 286 11.98 21.46 14.30
C THR A 286 12.70 22.35 15.32
N SER A 287 13.06 23.58 14.92
CA SER A 287 13.59 24.63 15.77
C SER A 287 12.46 25.51 16.35
N GLY A 288 12.03 25.22 17.59
CA GLY A 288 11.46 26.25 18.48
C GLY A 288 9.94 26.23 18.74
N ARG A 289 9.15 25.27 18.24
CA ARG A 289 7.72 25.15 18.61
C ARG A 289 7.26 23.70 18.80
N THR A 290 6.22 23.52 19.62
CA THR A 290 5.53 22.23 19.80
C THR A 290 5.01 21.75 18.44
N PRO A 291 5.45 20.59 17.96
CA PRO A 291 5.08 20.13 16.64
C PRO A 291 3.62 19.66 16.59
N ASP A 292 2.86 20.16 15.62
CA ASP A 292 1.44 19.85 15.44
C ASP A 292 1.16 19.54 13.96
N GLY A 293 0.76 18.31 13.70
CA GLY A 293 0.41 17.85 12.36
C GLY A 293 -0.87 18.50 11.80
N GLN A 294 -1.83 18.88 12.66
CA GLN A 294 -3.03 19.58 12.22
C GLN A 294 -2.69 21.00 11.75
N ARG A 295 -1.84 21.69 12.50
CA ARG A 295 -1.30 22.98 12.06
C ARG A 295 -0.54 22.87 10.74
N LEU A 296 0.33 21.88 10.59
CA LEU A 296 1.07 21.66 9.33
C LEU A 296 0.11 21.51 8.14
N PHE A 297 -0.96 20.74 8.34
CA PHE A 297 -2.01 20.56 7.33
C PHE A 297 -2.73 21.87 6.99
N ARG A 298 -3.20 22.61 8.00
CA ARG A 298 -3.88 23.90 7.82
C ARG A 298 -2.99 24.92 7.11
N ASP A 299 -1.70 24.97 7.45
CA ASP A 299 -0.77 25.91 6.85
C ASP A 299 -0.51 25.56 5.36
N ALA A 300 -0.48 24.27 5.00
CA ALA A 300 -0.39 23.81 3.62
C ALA A 300 -1.67 24.13 2.82
N ASP A 301 -2.84 23.89 3.41
CA ASP A 301 -4.15 24.20 2.82
C ASP A 301 -4.31 25.70 2.55
N ALA A 302 -3.91 26.55 3.50
CA ALA A 302 -3.93 28.00 3.32
C ALA A 302 -3.02 28.45 2.17
N CYS A 303 -1.88 27.79 1.96
CA CYS A 303 -1.01 28.05 0.82
C CYS A 303 -1.64 27.58 -0.49
N LEU A 304 -2.30 26.42 -0.51
CA LEU A 304 -3.01 25.91 -1.69
C LEU A 304 -4.15 26.85 -2.09
N TYR A 305 -4.91 27.34 -1.12
CA TYR A 305 -5.95 28.34 -1.35
C TYR A 305 -5.36 29.61 -2.00
N ARG A 306 -4.23 30.11 -1.52
CA ARG A 306 -3.53 31.26 -2.14
C ARG A 306 -3.06 30.94 -3.56
N ALA A 307 -2.54 29.75 -3.82
CA ALA A 307 -2.14 29.33 -5.15
C ALA A 307 -3.33 29.39 -6.14
N LYS A 308 -4.48 28.87 -5.73
CA LYS A 308 -5.74 28.95 -6.51
C LYS A 308 -6.20 30.40 -6.72
N ALA A 309 -6.17 31.22 -5.66
CA ALA A 309 -6.60 32.61 -5.71
C ALA A 309 -5.70 33.51 -6.58
N GLN A 310 -4.41 33.19 -6.67
CA GLN A 310 -3.46 33.97 -7.46
C GLN A 310 -3.37 33.55 -8.93
N GLY A 311 -4.33 32.74 -9.42
CA GLY A 311 -4.41 32.37 -10.84
C GLY A 311 -4.00 30.93 -11.15
N ARG A 312 -3.94 30.05 -10.14
CA ARG A 312 -3.69 28.61 -10.30
C ARG A 312 -2.32 28.29 -10.91
N ASN A 313 -2.07 27.02 -11.22
CA ASN A 313 -0.86 26.50 -11.85
C ASN A 313 0.42 27.09 -11.23
N ARG A 314 0.53 27.00 -9.90
CA ARG A 314 1.64 27.59 -9.15
C ARG A 314 1.85 26.93 -7.80
N VAL A 315 3.03 27.18 -7.27
CA VAL A 315 3.40 26.81 -5.90
C VAL A 315 3.33 28.05 -5.02
N VAL A 316 2.70 27.92 -3.85
CA VAL A 316 2.79 28.90 -2.77
C VAL A 316 3.37 28.20 -1.54
N ALA A 317 4.37 28.84 -0.93
CA ALA A 317 5.00 28.41 0.32
C ALA A 317 5.01 29.60 1.31
N PRO A 318 5.07 29.36 2.62
CA PRO A 318 5.31 30.42 3.59
C PRO A 318 6.64 31.12 3.29
N LEU A 319 6.66 32.44 3.48
CA LEU A 319 7.91 33.21 3.41
C LEU A 319 8.85 32.72 4.52
N PRO A 320 10.15 32.56 4.23
CA PRO A 320 11.15 32.10 5.19
C PRO A 320 11.31 33.04 6.39
#